data_AF-A0A967J0T2-F1
#
_entry.id   AF-A0A967J0T2-F1
#
_cell.length_a   1.000
_cell.length_b   1.000
_cell.length_c   1.000
_cell.angle_alpha   90.00
_cell.angle_beta   90.00
_cell.angle_gamma   90.00
#
_symmetry.space_group_name_H-M   'P 1'
#
loop_
_entity.id
_entity.type
_entity.pdbx_description
1 polymer ?
#
loop_
_entity_poly.entity_id
_entity_poly.type
_entity_poly.pdbx_seq_one_letter_code
_entity_poly.pdbx_strand_id
1 'polypeptide(L)'
;MTITVRERELAAVGISVAAGCKPCTDYHVRAARKARVPDDRIRRAIVNALEVRRGAAAIMTAYAMAHVEEVPAEAEVPSTAAADRADALVSMGAAFAVNCVSSLEAHLAAAKAKGIAQEDVGQVLKLAAFIKQRAASHVERLAAMTEHASSGEAEAASGSDTETVSKLNA
;
A
#
# COMPACT_ATOMS: atom_id res chain seq x y z
N MET A 1 -1.82 13.49 21.15
CA MET A 1 -2.45 12.91 19.94
C MET A 1 -3.57 13.85 19.53
N THR A 2 -3.37 14.59 18.44
CA THR A 2 -4.34 15.54 17.89
C THR A 2 -5.23 14.89 16.84
N ILE A 3 -4.74 13.90 16.07
CA ILE A 3 -5.61 13.03 15.25
C ILE A 3 -6.40 12.07 16.14
N THR A 4 -7.69 11.95 15.87
CA THR A 4 -8.58 11.00 16.56
C THR A 4 -8.29 9.57 16.14
N VAL A 5 -8.70 8.60 16.96
CA VAL A 5 -8.59 7.17 16.61
C VAL A 5 -9.33 6.86 15.31
N ARG A 6 -10.49 7.48 15.07
CA ARG A 6 -11.27 7.28 13.84
C ARG A 6 -10.54 7.80 12.60
N GLU A 7 -9.98 9.00 12.68
CA GLU A 7 -9.17 9.58 11.59
C GLU A 7 -7.92 8.73 11.31
N ARG A 8 -7.24 8.27 12.37
CA ARG A 8 -6.06 7.41 12.25
C ARG A 8 -6.39 6.11 11.52
N GLU A 9 -7.47 5.42 11.91
CA GLU A 9 -7.85 4.17 11.25
C GLU A 9 -8.38 4.37 9.82
N LEU A 10 -9.09 5.47 9.55
CA LEU A 10 -9.48 5.82 8.17
C LEU A 10 -8.24 6.05 7.28
N ALA A 11 -7.27 6.84 7.76
CA ALA A 11 -6.01 7.04 7.06
C ALA A 11 -5.28 5.71 6.85
N ALA A 12 -5.21 4.85 7.86
CA ALA A 12 -4.58 3.54 7.77
C ALA A 12 -5.25 2.62 6.74
N VAL A 13 -6.59 2.64 6.64
CA VAL A 13 -7.33 1.93 5.58
C VAL A 13 -6.90 2.45 4.21
N GLY A 14 -6.91 3.78 4.01
CA GLY A 14 -6.51 4.39 2.75
C GLY A 14 -5.07 4.06 2.34
N ILE A 15 -4.12 4.20 3.28
CA ILE A 15 -2.72 3.83 3.08
C ILE A 15 -2.58 2.36 2.68
N SER A 16 -3.30 1.45 3.34
CA SER A 16 -3.22 0.01 3.07
C SER A 16 -3.75 -0.36 1.68
N VAL A 17 -4.85 0.27 1.26
CA VAL A 17 -5.45 0.10 -0.07
C VAL A 17 -4.52 0.66 -1.15
N ALA A 18 -4.00 1.86 -0.94
CA ALA A 18 -3.06 2.51 -1.85
C ALA A 18 -1.77 1.70 -2.01
N ALA A 19 -1.23 1.16 -0.91
CA ALA A 19 -0.08 0.25 -0.92
C ALA A 19 -0.36 -1.12 -1.57
N GLY A 20 -1.63 -1.49 -1.81
CA GLY A 20 -2.00 -2.77 -2.41
C GLY A 20 -1.79 -3.98 -1.51
N CYS A 21 -1.78 -3.81 -0.18
CA CYS A 21 -1.49 -4.88 0.75
C CYS A 21 -2.77 -5.45 1.39
N LYS A 22 -3.17 -6.67 0.97
CA LYS A 22 -4.37 -7.33 1.50
C LYS A 22 -4.33 -7.55 3.03
N PRO A 23 -3.27 -8.12 3.64
CA PRO A 23 -3.24 -8.29 5.09
C PRO A 23 -3.34 -6.98 5.89
N CYS A 24 -2.69 -5.90 5.41
CA CYS A 24 -2.81 -4.59 6.03
C CYS A 24 -4.23 -4.03 5.91
N THR A 25 -4.86 -4.18 4.73
CA THR A 25 -6.24 -3.74 4.49
C THR A 25 -7.21 -4.48 5.40
N ASP A 26 -7.09 -5.81 5.48
CA ASP A 26 -7.92 -6.65 6.36
C ASP A 26 -7.79 -6.22 7.83
N TYR A 27 -6.56 -5.93 8.30
CA TYR A 27 -6.31 -5.47 9.66
C TYR A 27 -6.97 -4.11 9.93
N HIS A 28 -6.69 -3.11 9.09
CA HIS A 28 -7.13 -1.74 9.35
C HIS A 28 -8.63 -1.53 9.11
N VAL A 29 -9.28 -2.28 8.21
CA VAL A 29 -10.75 -2.28 8.10
C VAL A 29 -11.39 -2.81 9.39
N ARG A 30 -10.86 -3.89 9.97
CA ARG A 30 -11.32 -4.39 11.27
C ARG A 30 -11.07 -3.38 12.40
N ALA A 31 -9.92 -2.71 12.40
CA ALA A 31 -9.59 -1.69 13.39
C ALA A 31 -10.52 -0.46 13.29
N ALA A 32 -10.81 0.02 12.08
CA ALA A 32 -11.76 1.10 11.85
C ALA A 32 -13.17 0.75 12.36
N ARG A 33 -13.65 -0.46 12.07
CA ARG A 33 -14.95 -0.94 12.61
C ARG A 33 -14.95 -1.03 14.13
N LYS A 34 -13.87 -1.51 14.75
CA LYS A 34 -13.70 -1.50 16.23
C LYS A 34 -13.73 -0.09 16.81
N ALA A 35 -13.19 0.90 16.09
CA ALA A 35 -13.28 2.32 16.44
C ALA A 35 -14.66 2.96 16.17
N ARG A 36 -15.67 2.14 15.79
CA ARG A 36 -17.03 2.56 15.45
C ARG A 36 -17.07 3.59 14.33
N VAL A 37 -16.17 3.46 13.36
CA VAL A 37 -16.25 4.19 12.08
C VAL A 37 -17.37 3.55 11.26
N PRO A 38 -18.34 4.32 10.73
CA PRO A 38 -19.42 3.76 9.94
C PRO A 38 -18.92 3.32 8.55
N ASP A 39 -19.56 2.31 7.98
CA ASP A 39 -19.08 1.64 6.76
C ASP A 39 -19.06 2.56 5.52
N ASP A 40 -19.90 3.60 5.46
CA ASP A 40 -19.88 4.61 4.41
C ASP A 40 -18.59 5.45 4.43
N ARG A 41 -18.07 5.75 5.63
CA ARG A 41 -16.80 6.46 5.81
C ARG A 41 -15.61 5.59 5.44
N ILE A 42 -15.66 4.30 5.79
CA ILE A 42 -14.64 3.32 5.35
C ILE A 42 -14.65 3.20 3.83
N ARG A 43 -15.84 3.09 3.22
CA ARG A 43 -16.00 3.03 1.75
C ARG A 43 -15.42 4.28 1.09
N ARG A 44 -15.68 5.47 1.62
CA ARG A 44 -15.11 6.72 1.13
C ARG A 44 -13.58 6.72 1.19
N ALA A 45 -12.99 6.28 2.31
CA ALA A 45 -11.53 6.18 2.42
C ALA A 45 -10.92 5.23 1.38
N ILE A 46 -11.60 4.11 1.08
CA ILE A 46 -11.19 3.18 0.03
C ILE A 46 -11.24 3.85 -1.35
N VAL A 47 -12.34 4.53 -1.68
CA VAL A 47 -12.52 5.20 -2.98
C VAL A 47 -11.46 6.30 -3.17
N ASN A 48 -11.28 7.18 -2.19
CA ASN A 48 -10.27 8.25 -2.26
C ASN A 48 -8.86 7.68 -2.45
N ALA A 49 -8.50 6.61 -1.74
CA ALA A 49 -7.20 5.97 -1.89
C ALA A 49 -6.99 5.35 -3.28
N LEU A 50 -8.03 4.78 -3.88
CA LEU A 50 -7.99 4.27 -5.25
C LEU A 50 -7.86 5.39 -6.28
N GLU A 51 -8.55 6.51 -6.09
CA GLU A 51 -8.41 7.70 -6.95
C GLU A 51 -6.98 8.23 -6.91
N VAL A 52 -6.39 8.39 -5.71
CA VAL A 52 -4.98 8.81 -5.58
C VAL A 52 -4.04 7.83 -6.30
N ARG A 53 -4.27 6.52 -6.16
CA ARG A 53 -3.46 5.51 -6.86
C ARG A 53 -3.57 5.60 -8.38
N ARG A 54 -4.77 5.82 -8.92
CA ARG A 54 -4.99 6.01 -10.36
C ARG A 54 -4.32 7.27 -10.87
N GLY A 55 -4.48 8.40 -10.16
CA GLY A 55 -3.82 9.66 -10.50
C GLY A 55 -2.29 9.52 -10.48
N ALA A 56 -1.73 8.85 -9.47
CA ALA A 56 -0.30 8.58 -9.40
C ALA A 56 0.20 7.72 -10.59
N ALA A 57 -0.57 6.73 -11.01
CA ALA A 57 -0.26 5.94 -12.20
C ALA A 57 -0.31 6.79 -13.47
N ALA A 58 -1.36 7.59 -13.65
CA ALA A 58 -1.51 8.49 -14.81
C ALA A 58 -0.36 9.50 -14.91
N ILE A 59 0.01 10.14 -13.79
CA ILE A 59 1.17 11.04 -13.70
C ILE A 59 2.45 10.32 -14.15
N MET A 60 2.69 9.11 -13.63
CA MET A 60 3.92 8.38 -13.94
C MET A 60 3.95 7.91 -15.40
N THR A 61 2.80 7.50 -15.95
CA THR A 61 2.66 7.17 -17.37
C THR A 61 3.00 8.37 -18.24
N ALA A 62 2.36 9.52 -18.00
CA ALA A 62 2.64 10.74 -18.77
C ALA A 62 4.11 11.15 -18.68
N TYR A 63 4.69 11.10 -17.48
CA TYR A 63 6.10 11.42 -17.26
C TYR A 63 7.05 10.47 -18.02
N ALA A 64 6.81 9.16 -17.94
CA ALA A 64 7.62 8.16 -18.65
C ALA A 64 7.48 8.25 -20.18
N MET A 65 6.26 8.48 -20.69
CA MET A 65 6.00 8.61 -22.13
C MET A 65 6.66 9.84 -22.75
N ALA A 66 6.71 10.95 -22.01
CA ALA A 66 7.45 12.13 -22.43
C ALA A 66 8.95 11.88 -22.67
N HIS A 67 9.52 10.80 -22.10
CA HIS A 67 10.93 10.41 -22.31
C HIS A 67 11.15 9.45 -23.49
N VAL A 68 10.09 8.90 -24.11
CA VAL A 68 10.19 7.93 -25.21
C VAL A 68 9.50 8.38 -26.50
N GLU A 69 9.31 9.70 -26.66
CA GLU A 69 8.79 10.36 -27.87
C GLU A 69 7.37 9.96 -28.31
N GLU A 70 6.56 9.39 -27.41
CA GLU A 70 5.12 9.22 -27.60
C GLU A 70 4.38 10.45 -27.05
N VAL A 71 3.41 10.97 -27.80
CA VAL A 71 2.59 12.12 -27.36
C VAL A 71 1.98 11.81 -25.99
N PRO A 72 2.17 12.66 -24.96
CA PRO A 72 1.69 12.34 -23.63
C PRO A 72 0.17 12.21 -23.63
N ALA A 73 -0.34 11.16 -22.99
CA ALA A 73 -1.67 11.25 -22.40
C ALA A 73 -1.63 12.38 -21.38
N GLU A 74 -2.58 13.32 -21.45
CA GLU A 74 -2.67 14.43 -20.50
C GLU A 74 -2.59 13.88 -19.06
N ALA A 75 -1.61 14.35 -18.29
CA ALA A 75 -1.45 13.91 -16.91
C ALA A 75 -2.67 14.36 -16.11
N GLU A 76 -3.44 13.40 -15.60
CA GLU A 76 -4.61 13.71 -14.78
C GLU A 76 -4.12 14.36 -13.47
N VAL A 77 -4.54 15.61 -13.23
CA VAL A 77 -4.18 16.34 -12.02
C VAL A 77 -4.79 15.63 -10.81
N PRO A 78 -4.03 15.37 -9.73
CA PRO A 78 -4.60 14.75 -8.53
C PRO A 78 -5.81 15.53 -8.05
N SER A 79 -6.96 14.86 -7.91
CA SER A 79 -8.11 15.46 -7.25
C SER A 79 -7.75 15.73 -5.79
N THR A 80 -7.55 17.01 -5.46
CA THR A 80 -7.27 17.46 -4.09
C THR A 80 -8.55 17.88 -3.36
N ALA A 81 -9.72 17.69 -3.98
CA ALA A 81 -11.03 18.00 -3.44
C ALA A 81 -11.43 17.01 -2.34
N ALA A 82 -10.76 17.09 -1.18
CA ALA A 82 -11.16 16.35 0.01
C ALA A 82 -12.43 16.99 0.62
N ALA A 83 -13.51 16.21 0.75
CA ALA A 83 -14.79 16.72 1.27
C ALA A 83 -14.67 17.09 2.75
N ASP A 84 -13.90 16.34 3.53
CA ASP A 84 -13.60 16.67 4.93
C ASP A 84 -12.14 16.44 5.33
N ARG A 85 -11.85 16.69 6.61
CA ARG A 85 -10.51 16.55 7.19
C ARG A 85 -9.99 15.12 7.12
N ALA A 86 -10.83 14.11 7.37
CA ALA A 86 -10.39 12.71 7.32
C ALA A 86 -10.05 12.31 5.88
N ASP A 87 -10.81 12.79 4.90
CA ASP A 87 -10.52 12.57 3.48
C ASP A 87 -9.15 13.15 3.09
N ALA A 88 -8.79 14.34 3.61
CA ALA A 88 -7.48 14.93 3.35
C ALA A 88 -6.34 14.10 3.95
N LEU A 89 -6.52 13.57 5.18
CA LEU A 89 -5.54 12.68 5.82
C LEU A 89 -5.39 11.35 5.05
N VAL A 90 -6.51 10.80 4.57
CA VAL A 90 -6.52 9.59 3.72
C VAL A 90 -5.75 9.81 2.43
N SER A 91 -6.06 10.87 1.67
CA SER A 91 -5.43 11.10 0.36
C SER A 91 -3.94 11.39 0.50
N MET A 92 -3.54 12.14 1.52
CA MET A 92 -2.12 12.39 1.83
C MET A 92 -1.37 11.09 2.18
N GLY A 93 -1.94 10.25 3.04
CA GLY A 93 -1.35 8.96 3.37
C GLY A 93 -1.27 8.01 2.16
N ALA A 94 -2.31 8.00 1.33
CA ALA A 94 -2.36 7.23 0.09
C ALA A 94 -1.29 7.69 -0.91
N ALA A 95 -1.10 9.00 -1.08
CA ALA A 95 -0.10 9.58 -1.98
C ALA A 95 1.33 9.17 -1.58
N PHE A 96 1.61 9.18 -0.27
CA PHE A 96 2.87 8.65 0.26
C PHE A 96 3.03 7.15 -0.05
N ALA A 97 1.97 6.36 0.14
CA ALA A 97 2.01 4.91 -0.06
C ALA A 97 2.27 4.49 -1.51
N VAL A 98 1.85 5.31 -2.49
CA VAL A 98 2.04 5.04 -3.94
C VAL A 98 3.33 5.64 -4.51
N ASN A 99 4.20 6.22 -3.68
CA ASN A 99 5.51 6.75 -4.08
C ASN A 99 5.45 7.90 -5.11
N CYS A 100 4.35 8.65 -5.15
CA CYS A 100 4.20 9.75 -6.11
C CYS A 100 4.51 11.09 -5.42
N VAL A 101 5.70 11.64 -5.68
CA VAL A 101 6.18 12.88 -5.04
C VAL A 101 5.26 14.06 -5.34
N SER A 102 4.92 14.30 -6.61
CA SER A 102 4.04 15.41 -7.01
C SER A 102 2.63 15.28 -6.46
N SER A 103 2.08 14.06 -6.38
CA SER A 103 0.80 13.80 -5.70
C SER A 103 0.89 14.13 -4.21
N LEU A 104 1.97 13.70 -3.54
CA LEU A 104 2.17 13.98 -2.12
C LEU A 104 2.31 15.49 -1.86
N GLU A 105 3.07 16.22 -2.68
CA GLU A 105 3.18 17.68 -2.59
C GLU A 105 1.82 18.37 -2.72
N ALA A 106 1.01 17.96 -3.71
CA ALA A 106 -0.32 18.51 -3.91
C ALA A 106 -1.25 18.26 -2.70
N HIS A 107 -1.24 17.05 -2.14
CA HIS A 107 -2.05 16.72 -0.97
C HIS A 107 -1.55 17.38 0.33
N LEU A 108 -0.23 17.58 0.49
CA LEU A 108 0.34 18.35 1.60
C LEU A 108 -0.06 19.82 1.52
N ALA A 109 0.01 20.42 0.33
CA ALA A 109 -0.43 21.80 0.10
C ALA A 109 -1.93 21.96 0.40
N ALA A 110 -2.77 21.04 -0.08
CA ALA A 110 -4.20 21.04 0.18
C ALA A 110 -4.53 20.86 1.68
N ALA A 111 -3.81 19.98 2.39
CA ALA A 111 -3.97 19.79 3.83
C ALA A 111 -3.63 21.07 4.61
N LYS A 112 -2.53 21.75 4.24
CA LYS A 112 -2.13 23.04 4.81
C LYS A 112 -3.19 24.12 4.56
N ALA A 113 -3.72 24.21 3.34
CA ALA A 113 -4.77 25.16 2.99
C ALA A 113 -6.07 24.94 3.79
N LYS A 114 -6.35 23.70 4.20
CA LYS A 114 -7.48 23.33 5.09
C LYS A 114 -7.18 23.52 6.59
N GLY A 115 -6.00 24.04 6.94
CA GLY A 115 -5.61 24.27 8.33
C GLY A 115 -5.27 23.01 9.13
N ILE A 116 -4.92 21.90 8.47
CA ILE A 116 -4.42 20.71 9.16
C ILE A 116 -3.06 21.04 9.78
N ALA A 117 -2.91 20.79 11.09
CA ALA A 117 -1.70 21.11 11.82
C ALA A 117 -0.51 20.26 11.34
N GLN A 118 0.70 20.82 11.36
CA GLN A 118 1.92 20.11 10.96
C GLN A 118 2.17 18.86 11.81
N GLU A 119 1.76 18.87 13.09
CA GLU A 119 1.84 17.68 13.94
C GLU A 119 0.96 16.53 13.40
N ASP A 120 -0.26 16.83 12.95
CA ASP A 120 -1.18 15.85 12.37
C ASP A 120 -0.61 15.27 11.07
N VAL A 121 -0.06 16.14 10.22
CA VAL A 121 0.64 15.75 8.99
C VAL A 121 1.75 14.77 9.32
N GLY A 122 2.64 15.13 10.25
CA GLY A 122 3.75 14.29 10.67
C GLY A 122 3.31 12.94 11.23
N GLN A 123 2.20 12.88 11.99
CA GLN A 123 1.66 11.63 12.51
C GLN A 123 1.15 10.70 11.40
N VAL A 124 0.43 11.23 10.41
CA VAL A 124 -0.06 10.43 9.27
C VAL A 124 1.08 9.98 8.37
N LEU A 125 2.11 10.81 8.13
CA LEU A 125 3.27 10.39 7.33
C LEU A 125 4.07 9.27 8.01
N LYS A 126 4.22 9.30 9.34
CA LYS A 126 4.84 8.20 10.11
C LYS A 126 4.03 6.91 10.00
N LEU A 127 2.70 7.01 10.09
CA LEU A 127 1.80 5.87 9.89
C LEU A 127 1.91 5.30 8.47
N ALA A 128 1.98 6.17 7.45
CA ALA A 128 2.14 5.77 6.06
C ALA A 128 3.46 5.02 5.83
N ALA A 129 4.56 5.54 6.38
CA ALA A 129 5.87 4.88 6.34
C ALA A 129 5.83 3.48 6.99
N PHE A 130 5.23 3.37 8.17
CA PHE A 130 5.10 2.09 8.88
C PHE A 130 4.31 1.05 8.07
N ILE A 131 3.12 1.43 7.57
CA ILE A 131 2.27 0.50 6.80
C ILE A 131 2.95 0.12 5.47
N LYS A 132 3.62 1.06 4.80
CA LYS A 132 4.39 0.80 3.58
C LYS A 132 5.51 -0.22 3.82
N GLN A 133 6.27 -0.07 4.90
CA GLN A 133 7.29 -1.05 5.31
C GLN A 133 6.68 -2.43 5.59
N ARG A 134 5.52 -2.49 6.26
CA ARG A 134 4.80 -3.75 6.49
C ARG A 134 4.29 -4.37 5.20
N ALA A 135 3.80 -3.57 4.26
CA ALA A 135 3.36 -4.04 2.95
C ALA A 135 4.50 -4.69 2.18
N ALA A 136 5.67 -4.03 2.12
CA ALA A 136 6.88 -4.60 1.52
C ALA A 136 7.27 -5.93 2.20
N SER A 137 7.31 -5.94 3.53
CA SER A 137 7.66 -7.16 4.30
C SER A 137 6.72 -8.34 4.04
N HIS A 138 5.42 -8.12 3.80
CA HIS A 138 4.51 -9.20 3.45
C HIS A 138 4.81 -9.81 2.08
N VAL A 139 5.19 -8.98 1.10
CA VAL A 139 5.59 -9.45 -0.24
C VAL A 139 6.94 -10.17 -0.17
N GLU A 140 7.92 -9.60 0.53
CA GLU A 140 9.25 -10.21 0.73
C GLU A 140 9.16 -11.59 1.39
N ARG A 141 8.31 -11.75 2.41
CA ARG A 141 8.10 -13.06 3.05
C ARG A 141 7.51 -14.09 2.11
N LEU A 142 6.54 -13.69 1.28
CA LEU A 142 5.96 -14.59 0.29
C LEU A 142 7.02 -15.01 -0.74
N ALA A 143 7.85 -14.08 -1.21
CA ALA A 143 8.96 -14.37 -2.12
C ALA A 143 9.98 -15.34 -1.49
N ALA A 144 10.41 -15.10 -0.25
CA ALA A 144 11.33 -15.99 0.45
C ALA A 144 10.78 -17.42 0.62
N MET A 145 9.48 -17.58 0.86
CA MET A 145 8.84 -18.90 0.94
C MET A 145 8.87 -19.65 -0.40
N THR A 146 8.84 -18.95 -1.52
CA THR A 146 8.95 -19.59 -2.85
C THR A 146 10.37 -20.09 -3.15
N GLU A 147 11.39 -19.38 -2.67
CA GLU A 147 12.79 -19.80 -2.84
C GLU A 147 13.09 -21.10 -2.08
N HIS A 148 12.56 -21.25 -0.86
CA HIS A 148 12.78 -22.44 -0.04
C HIS A 148 12.00 -23.68 -0.53
N ALA A 149 10.85 -23.48 -1.18
CA ALA A 149 10.12 -24.56 -1.82
C ALA A 149 10.91 -25.15 -3.00
N SER A 150 11.61 -24.31 -3.77
CA SER A 150 12.43 -24.74 -4.92
C SER A 150 13.71 -25.49 -4.51
N SER A 151 14.28 -25.21 -3.33
CA SER A 151 15.45 -25.94 -2.82
C SER A 151 15.10 -27.31 -2.24
N GLY A 152 13.89 -27.49 -1.70
CA GLY A 152 13.43 -28.78 -1.16
C GLY A 152 13.10 -29.83 -2.21
N GLU A 153 12.67 -29.40 -3.41
CA GLU A 153 12.45 -30.31 -4.55
C GLU A 153 13.76 -30.78 -5.18
N ALA A 154 14.83 -29.97 -5.14
CA ALA A 154 16.15 -30.35 -5.63
C ALA A 154 16.83 -31.41 -4.75
N GLU A 155 16.68 -31.34 -3.43
CA GLU A 155 17.19 -32.37 -2.49
C GLU A 155 16.41 -33.68 -2.55
N ALA A 156 15.10 -33.64 -2.82
CA ALA A 156 14.29 -34.84 -3.02
C ALA A 156 14.61 -35.59 -4.33
N ALA A 157 15.10 -34.88 -5.36
CA ALA A 157 15.47 -35.46 -6.64
C ALA A 157 16.87 -36.12 -6.67
N SER A 158 17.72 -35.88 -5.66
CA SER A 158 19.07 -36.49 -5.57
C SER A 158 19.15 -37.74 -4.67
N GLY A 159 18.01 -38.19 -4.12
CA GLY A 159 17.95 -39.24 -3.10
C GLY A 159 17.24 -40.52 -3.52
N SER A 160 17.55 -41.09 -4.70
CA SER A 160 17.15 -42.48 -5.00
C SER A 160 18.11 -43.17 -5.96
N ASP A 161 19.32 -43.48 -5.49
CA ASP A 161 20.16 -44.53 -6.08
C ASP A 161 20.89 -45.28 -4.96
N THR A 162 20.20 -46.24 -4.35
CA THR A 162 20.87 -47.41 -3.74
C THR A 162 20.14 -48.66 -4.18
N GLU A 163 20.54 -49.11 -5.38
CA GLU A 163 20.89 -50.48 -5.71
C GLU A 163 20.19 -51.57 -4.90
N THR A 164 19.12 -52.10 -5.48
CA THR A 164 18.68 -53.48 -5.18
C THR A 164 19.56 -54.42 -5.97
N VAL A 165 20.10 -55.48 -5.36
CA VAL A 165 19.93 -56.91 -5.76
C VAL A 165 20.92 -57.81 -4.99
N SER A 166 20.35 -58.56 -4.04
CA SER A 166 20.42 -60.03 -3.83
C SER A 166 21.74 -60.81 -3.97
N LYS A 167 22.04 -61.63 -2.94
CA LYS A 167 22.27 -63.11 -2.98
C LYS A 167 22.47 -63.63 -1.53
N LEU A 168 21.56 -64.45 -1.00
CA LEU A 168 21.50 -65.93 -1.00
C LEU A 168 22.46 -66.65 -0.02
N ASN A 169 21.81 -67.46 0.84
CA ASN A 169 22.17 -68.79 1.36
C ASN A 169 22.97 -68.96 2.68
N ALA A 170 22.40 -69.88 3.47
CA ALA A 170 22.87 -70.63 4.65
C ALA A 170 22.66 -69.98 6.03
#